data_AF-A0A699Z466-F1
#
_entry.id   AF-A0A699Z466-F1
#
_cell.length_a   1.000
_cell.length_b   1.000
_cell.length_c   1.000
_cell.angle_alpha   90.00
_cell.angle_beta   90.00
_cell.angle_gamma   90.00
#
_symmetry.space_group_name_H-M   'P 1'
#
loop_
_entity.id
_entity.type
_entity.pdbx_description
1 polymer ?
#
loop_
_entity_poly.entity_id
_entity_poly.type
_entity_poly.pdbx_seq_one_letter_code
_entity_poly.pdbx_strand_id
1 'polypeptide(L)'
;LVAAAVQFVRLPGSSLDAVHPGVRGHTPGGERYPAGNSAEGLTQLAADVKVVAVTCLGVRHPLLARRSFDVCVLDEASQVALPASLGPLSLASSFVLVGDHHQLPPLVTNPAAAAQGMSESLFKRLSEAHPQAVVQLCRQYRMAEEIQALDPERRVVFLDTADSCHDSCSQEAVSNLGEAQIIARLVQSLLLCGAQPADLGLVSPFRAQVSLLQRKVAEVQSALALDHPAPSTAAGSAASTPASGIEVLTIDKWLQQA
;
A
#
# COMPACT_ATOMS: atom_id res chain seq x y z
N LEU A 1 6.96 17.65 -16.18
CA LEU A 1 7.38 17.00 -17.43
C LEU A 1 6.16 16.43 -18.13
N VAL A 2 6.14 16.47 -19.46
CA VAL A 2 4.98 16.28 -20.35
C VAL A 2 4.02 15.16 -19.93
N ALA A 3 2.74 15.51 -19.73
CA ALA A 3 1.63 14.57 -19.68
C ALA A 3 0.60 14.91 -20.75
N ALA A 4 0.93 14.60 -22.01
CA ALA A 4 -0.12 14.14 -22.91
C ALA A 4 -0.77 12.94 -22.23
N ALA A 5 -2.09 12.96 -22.00
CA ALA A 5 -2.76 11.98 -21.15
C ALA A 5 -2.62 10.56 -21.74
N VAL A 6 -1.64 9.80 -21.23
CA VAL A 6 -1.30 8.46 -21.71
C VAL A 6 -2.56 7.61 -21.72
N GLN A 7 -2.88 7.04 -22.87
CA GLN A 7 -4.05 6.18 -23.00
C GLN A 7 -3.70 4.79 -22.48
N PHE A 8 -4.31 4.44 -21.35
CA PHE A 8 -4.19 3.13 -20.71
C PHE A 8 -5.57 2.55 -20.39
N VAL A 9 -5.63 1.23 -20.20
CA VAL A 9 -6.79 0.52 -19.66
C VAL A 9 -6.41 -0.16 -18.35
N ARG A 10 -7.25 -0.03 -17.32
CA ARG A 10 -7.07 -0.69 -16.02
C ARG A 10 -8.00 -1.91 -15.96
N LEU A 11 -7.44 -3.11 -15.96
CA LEU A 11 -8.24 -4.34 -15.88
C LEU A 11 -8.62 -4.62 -14.41
N PRO A 12 -9.91 -4.73 -14.06
CA PRO A 12 -10.31 -4.99 -12.67
C PRO A 12 -9.77 -6.34 -12.18
N GLY A 13 -9.62 -6.47 -10.86
CA GLY A 13 -9.28 -7.73 -10.21
C GLY A 13 -10.52 -8.59 -10.02
N SER A 14 -10.81 -8.98 -8.77
CA SER A 14 -12.05 -9.65 -8.40
C SER A 14 -13.29 -8.75 -8.41
N SER A 15 -13.13 -7.42 -8.27
CA SER A 15 -14.23 -6.44 -8.31
C SER A 15 -13.76 -5.08 -8.85
N LEU A 16 -14.73 -4.24 -9.22
CA LEU A 16 -14.50 -2.82 -9.52
C LEU A 16 -14.18 -2.00 -8.26
N ASP A 17 -14.61 -2.46 -7.08
CA ASP A 17 -14.34 -1.73 -5.83
C ASP A 17 -12.86 -1.72 -5.45
N ALA A 18 -12.12 -2.78 -5.81
CA ALA A 18 -10.67 -2.86 -5.71
C ALA A 18 -9.91 -1.93 -6.69
N VAL A 19 -10.62 -1.15 -7.53
CA VAL A 19 -10.04 -0.14 -8.41
C VAL A 19 -10.28 1.25 -7.81
N HIS A 20 -9.21 2.03 -7.65
CA HIS A 20 -9.28 3.39 -7.10
C HIS A 20 -10.25 4.29 -7.90
N PRO A 21 -11.15 5.08 -7.27
CA PRO A 21 -12.20 5.83 -7.95
C PRO A 21 -11.71 6.66 -9.14
N GLY A 22 -10.60 7.38 -8.99
CA GLY A 22 -10.01 8.23 -10.04
C GLY A 22 -9.51 7.50 -11.29
N VAL A 23 -9.44 6.15 -11.28
CA VAL A 23 -9.09 5.35 -12.48
C VAL A 23 -10.19 4.35 -12.89
N ARG A 24 -11.36 4.36 -12.23
CA ARG A 24 -12.51 3.52 -12.62
C ARG A 24 -13.03 3.86 -14.01
N GLY A 25 -12.94 5.13 -14.43
CA GLY A 25 -13.27 5.55 -15.80
C GLY A 25 -12.44 4.86 -16.89
N HIS A 26 -11.25 4.32 -16.55
CA HIS A 26 -10.33 3.65 -17.47
C HIS A 26 -10.44 2.13 -17.46
N THR A 27 -11.44 1.54 -16.78
CA THR A 27 -11.72 0.10 -16.91
C THR A 27 -12.49 -0.20 -18.20
N PRO A 28 -12.46 -1.44 -18.71
CA PRO A 28 -13.46 -1.87 -19.68
C PRO A 28 -14.87 -1.63 -19.11
N GLY A 29 -15.77 -1.05 -19.91
CA GLY A 29 -17.11 -0.63 -19.45
C GLY A 29 -17.15 0.65 -18.63
N GLY A 30 -16.00 1.26 -18.30
CA GLY A 30 -15.92 2.57 -17.66
C GLY A 30 -16.24 3.71 -18.62
N GLU A 31 -16.37 4.93 -18.10
CA GLU A 31 -16.71 6.15 -18.84
C GLU A 31 -15.88 6.37 -20.13
N ARG A 32 -14.57 6.05 -20.08
CA ARG A 32 -13.67 6.20 -21.23
C ARG A 32 -13.77 5.07 -22.24
N TYR A 33 -14.28 3.90 -21.84
CA TYR A 33 -14.36 2.68 -22.66
C TYR A 33 -15.73 1.97 -22.51
N PRO A 34 -16.87 2.63 -22.76
CA PRO A 34 -18.20 2.11 -22.45
C PRO A 34 -18.54 0.82 -23.22
N ALA A 35 -18.03 0.68 -24.44
CA ALA A 35 -18.17 -0.54 -25.24
C ALA A 35 -17.31 -1.71 -24.73
N GLY A 36 -16.35 -1.47 -23.82
CA GLY A 36 -15.35 -2.45 -23.37
C GLY A 36 -15.90 -3.69 -22.64
N ASN A 37 -17.22 -3.79 -22.44
CA ASN A 37 -17.88 -4.98 -21.90
C ASN A 37 -18.38 -5.95 -22.99
N SER A 38 -18.31 -5.60 -24.28
CA SER A 38 -18.64 -6.50 -25.40
C SER A 38 -17.36 -7.13 -25.99
N ALA A 39 -17.50 -8.28 -26.67
CA ALA A 39 -16.37 -8.93 -27.34
C ALA A 39 -15.75 -8.05 -28.45
N GLU A 40 -16.59 -7.33 -29.19
CA GLU A 40 -16.17 -6.37 -30.21
C GLU A 40 -15.46 -5.16 -29.59
N GLY A 41 -16.03 -4.58 -28.53
CA GLY A 41 -15.41 -3.45 -27.82
C GLY A 41 -14.11 -3.81 -27.11
N LEU A 42 -13.97 -5.03 -26.58
CA LEU A 42 -12.69 -5.56 -26.08
C LEU A 42 -11.66 -5.74 -27.20
N THR A 43 -12.09 -6.14 -28.40
CA THR A 43 -11.22 -6.28 -29.57
C THR A 43 -10.72 -4.92 -30.04
N GLN A 44 -11.62 -3.92 -30.12
CA GLN A 44 -11.26 -2.54 -30.42
C GLN A 44 -10.32 -1.94 -29.36
N LEU A 45 -10.63 -2.15 -28.07
CA LEU A 45 -9.80 -1.69 -26.95
C LEU A 45 -8.39 -2.32 -26.98
N ALA A 46 -8.28 -3.57 -27.42
CA ALA A 46 -7.01 -4.27 -27.64
C ALA A 46 -6.25 -3.80 -28.89
N ALA A 47 -6.89 -3.12 -29.84
CA ALA A 47 -6.22 -2.46 -30.97
C ALA A 47 -5.73 -1.05 -30.57
N ASP A 48 -6.59 -0.26 -29.92
CA ASP A 48 -6.34 1.16 -29.66
C ASP A 48 -5.40 1.40 -28.47
N VAL A 49 -5.44 0.55 -27.43
CA VAL A 49 -4.75 0.81 -26.16
C VAL A 49 -3.45 0.02 -26.04
N LYS A 50 -2.34 0.75 -25.97
CA LYS A 50 -0.99 0.18 -25.84
C LYS A 50 -0.61 -0.16 -24.40
N VAL A 51 -1.08 0.61 -23.42
CA VAL A 51 -0.73 0.42 -22.00
C VAL A 51 -1.86 -0.29 -21.26
N VAL A 52 -1.58 -1.45 -20.65
CA VAL A 52 -2.56 -2.24 -19.88
C VAL A 52 -2.08 -2.42 -18.46
N ALA A 53 -2.84 -1.92 -17.48
CA ALA A 53 -2.55 -2.04 -16.06
C ALA A 53 -3.41 -3.14 -15.41
N VAL A 54 -2.77 -4.20 -14.92
CA VAL A 54 -3.41 -5.40 -14.36
C VAL A 54 -2.62 -5.89 -13.13
N THR A 55 -3.28 -6.59 -12.20
CA THR A 55 -2.58 -7.28 -11.10
C THR A 55 -1.98 -8.60 -11.61
N CYS A 56 -0.96 -9.14 -10.93
CA CYS A 56 -0.31 -10.41 -11.34
C CYS A 56 -1.30 -11.57 -11.57
N LEU A 57 -2.38 -11.65 -10.78
CA LEU A 57 -3.39 -12.70 -10.91
C LEU A 57 -4.47 -12.38 -11.96
N GLY A 58 -4.60 -11.11 -12.38
CA GLY A 58 -5.57 -10.66 -13.38
C GLY A 58 -5.17 -10.97 -14.83
N VAL A 59 -4.00 -11.57 -15.07
CA VAL A 59 -3.47 -11.88 -16.42
C VAL A 59 -4.34 -12.82 -17.26
N ARG A 60 -5.32 -13.49 -16.64
CA ARG A 60 -6.32 -14.33 -17.30
C ARG A 60 -7.45 -13.55 -18.00
N HIS A 61 -7.45 -12.22 -17.89
CA HIS A 61 -8.49 -11.39 -18.50
C HIS A 61 -8.54 -11.54 -20.03
N PRO A 62 -9.72 -11.64 -20.68
CA PRO A 62 -9.83 -11.91 -22.12
C PRO A 62 -9.04 -10.96 -23.04
N LEU A 63 -8.92 -9.68 -22.67
CA LEU A 63 -8.12 -8.67 -23.38
C LEU A 63 -6.63 -9.06 -23.53
N LEU A 64 -6.10 -9.91 -22.65
CA LEU A 64 -4.71 -10.35 -22.64
C LEU A 64 -4.49 -11.68 -23.35
N ALA A 65 -5.53 -12.49 -23.54
CA ALA A 65 -5.42 -13.90 -23.97
C ALA A 65 -4.80 -14.12 -25.37
N ARG A 66 -4.65 -13.05 -26.17
CA ARG A 66 -3.99 -13.04 -27.48
C ARG A 66 -3.13 -11.80 -27.72
N ARG A 67 -2.64 -11.14 -26.66
CA ARG A 67 -1.70 -10.02 -26.78
C ARG A 67 -0.34 -10.40 -26.22
N SER A 68 0.70 -10.01 -26.95
CA SER A 68 2.06 -9.87 -26.43
C SER A 68 2.39 -8.39 -26.27
N PHE A 69 3.32 -8.08 -25.37
CA PHE A 69 3.82 -6.74 -25.11
C PHE A 69 5.34 -6.69 -25.33
N ASP A 70 5.87 -5.53 -25.69
CA ASP A 70 7.32 -5.36 -25.82
C ASP A 70 8.00 -5.39 -24.45
N VAL A 71 7.34 -4.80 -23.44
CA VAL A 71 7.84 -4.62 -22.07
C VAL A 71 6.72 -4.92 -21.06
N CYS A 72 7.01 -5.73 -20.04
CA CYS A 72 6.23 -5.81 -18.80
C CYS A 72 6.94 -5.01 -17.70
N VAL A 73 6.23 -4.11 -17.01
CA VAL A 73 6.73 -3.50 -15.77
C VAL A 73 5.98 -4.13 -14.61
N LEU A 74 6.72 -4.79 -13.72
CA LEU A 74 6.18 -5.37 -12.50
C LEU A 74 6.64 -4.54 -11.30
N ASP A 75 5.69 -3.84 -10.69
CA ASP A 75 5.88 -3.09 -9.46
C ASP A 75 5.71 -3.98 -8.21
N GLU A 76 6.29 -3.58 -7.09
CA GLU A 76 6.39 -4.37 -5.85
C GLU A 76 6.88 -5.82 -6.06
N ALA A 77 7.76 -6.02 -7.04
CA ALA A 77 8.24 -7.33 -7.49
C ALA A 77 8.99 -8.12 -6.41
N SER A 78 9.50 -7.45 -5.37
CA SER A 78 10.10 -8.11 -4.21
C SER A 78 9.08 -8.76 -3.29
N GLN A 79 7.84 -8.24 -3.22
CA GLN A 79 6.72 -8.77 -2.43
C GLN A 79 5.88 -9.82 -3.19
N VAL A 80 6.06 -9.94 -4.52
CA VAL A 80 5.31 -10.89 -5.35
C VAL A 80 5.97 -12.29 -5.32
N ALA A 81 5.20 -13.30 -4.92
CA ALA A 81 5.63 -14.70 -4.94
C ALA A 81 6.00 -15.12 -6.37
N LEU A 82 7.14 -15.81 -6.53
CA LEU A 82 7.70 -16.14 -7.85
C LEU A 82 6.68 -16.74 -8.83
N PRO A 83 5.84 -17.74 -8.48
CA PRO A 83 4.86 -18.29 -9.42
C PRO A 83 3.82 -17.28 -9.92
N ALA A 84 3.46 -16.27 -9.11
CA ALA A 84 2.52 -15.22 -9.49
C ALA A 84 3.17 -14.20 -10.45
N SER A 85 4.47 -13.94 -10.31
CA SER A 85 5.22 -13.05 -11.22
C SER A 85 5.36 -13.61 -12.64
N LEU A 86 5.41 -14.94 -12.81
CA LEU A 86 5.59 -15.54 -14.14
C LEU A 86 4.42 -15.28 -15.11
N GLY A 87 3.21 -15.10 -14.57
CA GLY A 87 2.00 -14.81 -15.35
C GLY A 87 2.10 -13.55 -16.22
N PRO A 88 2.35 -12.35 -15.64
CA PRO A 88 2.49 -11.13 -16.43
C PRO A 88 3.78 -11.11 -17.27
N LEU A 89 4.86 -11.71 -16.78
CA LEU A 89 6.15 -11.74 -17.50
C LEU A 89 6.10 -12.58 -18.77
N SER A 90 5.31 -13.67 -18.80
CA SER A 90 5.15 -14.50 -20.00
C SER A 90 4.36 -13.81 -21.13
N LEU A 91 3.72 -12.68 -20.86
CA LEU A 91 3.02 -11.86 -21.85
C LEU A 91 3.96 -10.86 -22.55
N ALA A 92 5.24 -10.75 -22.18
CA ALA A 92 6.15 -9.75 -22.73
C ALA A 92 7.50 -10.29 -23.21
N SER A 93 8.08 -9.62 -24.20
CA SER A 93 9.42 -9.94 -24.75
C SER A 93 10.56 -9.52 -23.83
N SER A 94 10.34 -8.49 -23.00
CA SER A 94 11.28 -7.98 -22.01
C SER A 94 10.54 -7.51 -20.77
N PHE A 95 11.25 -7.29 -19.65
CA PHE A 95 10.63 -6.85 -18.43
C PHE A 95 11.53 -5.95 -17.56
N VAL A 96 10.87 -5.14 -16.73
CA VAL A 96 11.47 -4.35 -15.66
C VAL A 96 10.81 -4.77 -14.36
N LEU A 97 11.62 -5.19 -13.38
CA LEU A 97 11.14 -5.49 -12.03
C LEU A 97 11.50 -4.31 -11.13
N VAL A 98 10.50 -3.71 -10.49
CA VAL A 98 10.66 -2.62 -9.51
C VAL A 98 10.31 -3.18 -8.13
N GLY A 99 11.12 -2.88 -7.13
CA GLY A 99 10.94 -3.38 -5.77
C GLY A 99 12.22 -3.25 -4.95
N ASP A 100 12.16 -3.73 -3.71
CA ASP A 100 13.26 -3.71 -2.76
C ASP A 100 13.33 -5.03 -2.00
N HIS A 101 14.46 -5.74 -2.13
CA HIS A 101 14.66 -7.05 -1.50
C HIS A 101 15.11 -6.97 -0.03
N HIS A 102 15.31 -5.76 0.51
CA HIS A 102 15.48 -5.50 1.94
C HIS A 102 14.15 -5.21 2.66
N GLN A 103 13.05 -5.03 1.91
CA GLN A 103 11.69 -4.91 2.46
C GLN A 103 11.03 -6.29 2.63
N LEU A 104 9.71 -6.34 2.81
CA LEU A 104 9.00 -7.59 3.07
C LEU A 104 9.16 -8.59 1.91
N PRO A 105 9.46 -9.87 2.18
CA PRO A 105 9.38 -10.93 1.20
C PRO A 105 7.92 -11.30 0.90
N PRO A 106 7.65 -12.12 -0.12
CA PRO A 106 6.32 -12.64 -0.39
C PRO A 106 5.73 -13.39 0.82
N LEU A 107 4.49 -13.07 1.17
CA LEU A 107 3.79 -13.70 2.29
C LEU A 107 3.50 -15.18 2.01
N VAL A 108 4.19 -16.06 2.75
CA VAL A 108 3.97 -17.51 2.71
C VAL A 108 3.52 -18.00 4.08
N THR A 109 2.28 -18.46 4.16
CA THR A 109 1.66 -18.93 5.42
C THR A 109 2.03 -20.36 5.80
N ASN A 110 2.56 -21.15 4.87
CA ASN A 110 2.99 -22.53 5.11
C ASN A 110 4.52 -22.56 5.41
N PRO A 111 4.95 -22.92 6.64
CA PRO A 111 6.38 -22.90 6.99
C PRO A 111 7.25 -23.84 6.16
N ALA A 112 6.73 -25.01 5.77
CA ALA A 112 7.47 -25.96 4.94
C ALA A 112 7.70 -25.41 3.52
N ALA A 113 6.70 -24.74 2.95
CA ALA A 113 6.84 -24.09 1.64
C ALA A 113 7.81 -22.89 1.70
N ALA A 114 7.77 -22.09 2.79
CA ALA A 114 8.72 -21.00 3.01
C ALA A 114 10.16 -21.53 3.11
N ALA A 115 10.39 -22.58 3.89
CA ALA A 115 11.69 -23.24 4.03
C ALA A 115 12.22 -23.84 2.70
N GLN A 116 11.33 -24.20 1.77
CA GLN A 116 11.67 -24.65 0.41
C GLN A 116 11.78 -23.48 -0.60
N GLY A 117 11.92 -22.25 -0.12
CA GLY A 117 12.19 -21.07 -0.94
C GLY A 117 10.96 -20.42 -1.59
N MET A 118 9.73 -20.74 -1.17
CA MET A 118 8.53 -20.08 -1.69
C MET A 118 8.43 -18.60 -1.27
N SER A 119 9.08 -18.22 -0.16
CA SER A 119 9.21 -16.83 0.32
C SER A 119 10.34 -16.07 -0.37
N GLU A 120 10.88 -16.58 -1.48
CA GLU A 120 11.86 -15.89 -2.30
C GLU A 120 11.20 -15.38 -3.59
N SER A 121 11.23 -14.07 -3.79
CA SER A 121 10.70 -13.44 -5.00
C SER A 121 11.63 -13.59 -6.20
N LEU A 122 11.06 -13.50 -7.40
CA LEU A 122 11.84 -13.50 -8.63
C LEU A 122 12.81 -12.30 -8.69
N PHE A 123 12.39 -11.15 -8.15
CA PHE A 123 13.22 -9.96 -8.01
C PHE A 123 14.54 -10.28 -7.28
N LYS A 124 14.47 -10.86 -6.08
CA LYS A 124 15.66 -11.21 -5.28
C LYS A 124 16.59 -12.17 -6.03
N ARG A 125 16.03 -13.24 -6.65
CA ARG A 125 16.83 -14.21 -7.42
C ARG A 125 17.58 -13.56 -8.58
N LEU A 126 16.91 -12.70 -9.34
CA LEU A 126 17.52 -12.06 -10.50
C LEU A 126 18.47 -10.92 -10.12
N SER A 127 18.24 -10.19 -9.03
CA SER A 127 19.18 -9.18 -8.55
C SER A 127 20.49 -9.80 -8.04
N GLU A 128 20.42 -10.96 -7.38
CA GLU A 128 21.60 -11.71 -6.94
C GLU A 128 22.34 -12.38 -8.10
N ALA A 129 21.60 -12.97 -9.06
CA ALA A 129 22.20 -13.65 -10.22
C ALA A 129 22.74 -12.71 -11.31
N HIS A 130 22.20 -11.49 -11.41
CA HIS A 130 22.57 -10.51 -12.45
C HIS A 130 22.77 -9.09 -11.86
N PRO A 131 23.79 -8.86 -11.00
CA PRO A 131 24.02 -7.54 -10.38
C PRO A 131 24.18 -6.41 -11.39
N GLN A 132 24.71 -6.69 -12.58
CA GLN A 132 24.87 -5.74 -13.68
C GLN A 132 23.55 -5.23 -14.29
N ALA A 133 22.43 -5.90 -14.02
CA ALA A 133 21.08 -5.47 -14.43
C ALA A 133 20.36 -4.65 -13.34
N VAL A 134 20.95 -4.51 -12.15
CA VAL A 134 20.35 -3.79 -11.02
C VAL A 134 20.70 -2.31 -11.09
N VAL A 135 19.69 -1.45 -11.05
CA VAL A 135 19.85 0.01 -10.92
C VAL A 135 19.22 0.45 -9.60
N GLN A 136 20.04 1.01 -8.71
CA GLN A 136 19.58 1.48 -7.39
C GLN A 136 19.14 2.95 -7.46
N LEU A 137 17.94 3.25 -6.98
CA LEU A 137 17.42 4.61 -6.87
C LEU A 137 17.80 5.23 -5.52
N CYS A 138 19.00 5.78 -5.41
CA CYS A 138 19.57 6.24 -4.14
C CYS A 138 18.98 7.56 -3.60
N ARG A 139 18.11 8.25 -4.35
CA ARG A 139 17.52 9.53 -3.94
C ARG A 139 16.07 9.35 -3.50
N GLN A 140 15.86 9.35 -2.18
CA GLN A 140 14.55 9.22 -1.54
C GLN A 140 13.89 10.60 -1.36
N TYR A 141 12.56 10.65 -1.35
CA TYR A 141 11.76 11.88 -1.16
C TYR A 141 10.60 11.71 -0.16
N ARG A 142 10.41 10.52 0.43
CA ARG A 142 9.29 10.21 1.34
C ARG A 142 9.62 10.61 2.78
N MET A 143 10.88 10.48 3.16
CA MET A 143 11.41 10.95 4.43
C MET A 143 12.00 12.34 4.20
N ALA A 144 11.73 13.30 5.09
CA ALA A 144 12.48 14.56 5.07
C ALA A 144 13.98 14.24 5.13
N GLU A 145 14.82 14.96 4.38
CA GLU A 145 16.29 14.74 4.26
C GLU A 145 16.94 14.62 5.65
N GLU A 146 16.50 15.52 6.51
CA GLU A 146 16.49 15.58 7.95
C GLU A 146 16.28 14.28 8.79
N ILE A 147 15.54 13.26 8.35
CA ILE A 147 15.31 12.03 9.14
C ILE A 147 16.55 11.12 9.12
N GLN A 148 17.50 11.36 8.21
CA GLN A 148 18.64 10.46 7.99
C GLN A 148 19.82 10.67 8.97
N ALA A 149 19.81 11.73 9.80
CA ALA A 149 20.81 12.02 10.84
C ALA A 149 20.17 12.85 11.98
N LEU A 150 20.24 12.41 13.25
CA LEU A 150 19.28 12.88 14.28
C LEU A 150 19.81 13.00 15.72
N ASP A 151 20.04 14.25 16.15
CA ASP A 151 19.85 14.75 17.53
C ASP A 151 19.97 16.29 17.59
N PRO A 152 19.22 17.06 18.40
CA PRO A 152 18.08 16.72 19.26
C PRO A 152 16.82 17.60 18.99
N GLU A 153 16.25 17.76 17.78
CA GLU A 153 16.43 17.08 16.48
C GLU A 153 16.41 15.54 16.52
N ARG A 154 15.75 14.95 17.52
CA ARG A 154 15.55 13.49 17.59
C ARG A 154 14.19 13.08 17.00
N ARG A 155 14.12 12.99 15.67
CA ARG A 155 12.89 12.56 14.94
C ARG A 155 12.57 11.06 15.14
N VAL A 156 13.47 10.30 15.76
CA VAL A 156 13.26 8.92 16.22
C VAL A 156 13.49 8.87 17.73
N VAL A 157 12.47 8.46 18.48
CA VAL A 157 12.54 8.25 19.93
C VAL A 157 12.08 6.83 20.21
N PHE A 158 12.96 6.02 20.81
CA PHE A 158 12.59 4.73 21.38
C PHE A 158 12.15 4.94 22.82
N LEU A 159 10.91 4.56 23.13
CA LEU A 159 10.42 4.48 24.50
C LEU A 159 10.54 3.02 24.93
N ASP A 160 11.46 2.72 25.83
CA ASP A 160 11.54 1.40 26.44
C ASP A 160 10.38 1.23 27.44
N THR A 161 9.57 0.21 27.21
CA THR A 161 8.35 -0.10 27.94
C THR A 161 8.49 -1.36 28.81
N ALA A 162 9.62 -2.07 28.75
CA ALA A 162 9.78 -3.42 29.30
C ALA A 162 9.49 -3.52 30.81
N ASP A 163 9.91 -2.53 31.59
CA ASP A 163 9.72 -2.50 33.05
C ASP A 163 8.32 -2.04 33.49
N SER A 164 7.50 -1.50 32.58
CA SER A 164 6.23 -0.83 32.90
C SER A 164 5.01 -1.40 32.17
N CYS A 165 5.22 -2.19 31.11
CA CYS A 165 4.18 -2.71 30.25
C CYS A 165 4.36 -4.22 30.06
N HIS A 166 3.27 -4.98 30.14
CA HIS A 166 3.29 -6.43 29.98
C HIS A 166 2.32 -6.89 28.90
N ASP A 167 2.77 -7.85 28.10
CA ASP A 167 1.97 -8.43 27.03
C ASP A 167 0.82 -9.26 27.58
N SER A 168 -0.38 -8.92 27.14
CA SER A 168 -1.55 -9.79 27.23
C SER A 168 -1.52 -10.76 26.05
N CYS A 169 -0.84 -11.89 26.24
CA CYS A 169 -0.70 -12.93 25.25
C CYS A 169 -1.79 -14.01 25.43
N SER A 170 -2.69 -14.13 24.46
CA SER A 170 -3.48 -15.35 24.25
C SER A 170 -2.83 -16.18 23.14
N GLN A 171 -3.21 -17.45 23.00
CA GLN A 171 -2.53 -18.43 22.13
C GLN A 171 -2.37 -18.00 20.65
N GLU A 172 -3.15 -17.03 20.17
CA GLU A 172 -3.08 -16.50 18.80
C GLU A 172 -3.04 -14.95 18.72
N ALA A 173 -3.09 -14.24 19.86
CA ALA A 173 -3.18 -12.79 19.88
C ALA A 173 -2.26 -12.16 20.92
N VAL A 174 -1.26 -11.43 20.43
CA VAL A 174 -0.38 -10.57 21.23
C VAL A 174 -0.92 -9.14 21.20
N SER A 175 -1.13 -8.56 22.38
CA SER A 175 -1.46 -7.15 22.55
C SER A 175 -0.89 -6.63 23.87
N ASN A 176 -0.47 -5.38 23.90
CA ASN A 176 0.09 -4.74 25.08
C ASN A 176 -0.75 -3.49 25.41
N LEU A 177 -1.48 -3.58 26.52
CA LEU A 177 -2.38 -2.51 26.96
C LEU A 177 -1.63 -1.30 27.51
N GLY A 178 -0.46 -1.49 28.13
CA GLY A 178 0.37 -0.40 28.63
C GLY A 178 0.90 0.45 27.48
N GLU A 179 1.47 -0.20 26.45
CA GLU A 179 1.89 0.48 25.22
C GLU A 179 0.74 1.19 24.52
N ALA A 180 -0.42 0.56 24.40
CA ALA A 180 -1.58 1.18 23.77
C ALA A 180 -2.08 2.43 24.53
N GLN A 181 -1.93 2.47 25.85
CA GLN A 181 -2.22 3.68 26.65
C GLN A 181 -1.16 4.77 26.47
N ILE A 182 0.12 4.40 26.38
CA ILE A 182 1.21 5.35 26.10
C ILE A 182 1.01 5.97 24.71
N ILE A 183 0.77 5.15 23.69
CA ILE A 183 0.52 5.60 22.32
C ILE A 183 -0.72 6.51 22.24
N ALA A 184 -1.81 6.18 22.95
CA ALA A 184 -3.00 7.03 23.02
C ALA A 184 -2.70 8.43 23.59
N ARG A 185 -1.89 8.50 24.66
CA ARG A 185 -1.45 9.78 25.25
C ARG A 185 -0.55 10.57 24.30
N LEU A 186 0.39 9.90 23.61
CA LEU A 186 1.24 10.54 22.60
C LEU A 186 0.41 11.12 21.45
N VAL A 187 -0.54 10.36 20.91
CA VAL A 187 -1.49 10.83 19.89
C VAL A 187 -2.29 12.03 20.40
N GLN A 188 -2.84 11.97 21.62
CA GLN A 188 -3.56 13.08 22.23
C GLN A 188 -2.68 14.34 22.32
N SER A 189 -1.43 14.20 22.78
CA SER A 189 -0.48 15.32 22.86
C SER A 189 -0.14 15.91 21.50
N LEU A 190 0.11 15.08 20.49
CA LEU A 190 0.41 15.53 19.11
C LEU A 190 -0.77 16.31 18.50
N LEU A 191 -2.00 15.82 18.68
CA LEU A 191 -3.21 16.51 18.22
C LEU A 191 -3.40 17.85 18.95
N LEU A 192 -3.18 17.90 20.27
CA LEU A 192 -3.23 19.15 21.05
C LEU A 192 -2.13 20.15 20.66
N CYS A 193 -0.98 19.66 20.17
CA CYS A 193 0.08 20.48 19.57
C CYS A 193 -0.20 20.91 18.11
N GLY A 194 -1.35 20.53 17.53
CA GLY A 194 -1.79 20.97 16.20
C GLY A 194 -1.48 20.03 15.04
N ALA A 195 -0.91 18.84 15.29
CA ALA A 195 -0.75 17.82 14.25
C ALA A 195 -2.11 17.41 13.68
N GLN A 196 -2.23 17.29 12.35
CA GLN A 196 -3.50 16.90 11.74
C GLN A 196 -3.67 15.38 11.78
N PRO A 197 -4.89 14.84 12.00
CA PRO A 197 -5.14 13.39 11.99
C PRO A 197 -4.64 12.66 10.74
N ALA A 198 -4.67 13.32 9.58
CA ALA A 198 -4.23 12.76 8.30
C ALA A 198 -2.69 12.66 8.17
N ASP A 199 -1.92 13.37 9.01
CA ASP A 199 -0.46 13.33 9.03
C ASP A 199 0.08 12.27 10.00
N LEU A 200 -0.81 11.57 10.73
CA LEU A 200 -0.46 10.62 11.78
C LEU A 200 -0.77 9.18 11.36
N GLY A 201 0.24 8.32 11.43
CA GLY A 201 0.14 6.88 11.22
C GLY A 201 0.64 6.08 12.42
N LEU A 202 -0.09 5.04 12.79
CA LEU A 202 0.30 4.05 13.80
C LEU A 202 0.48 2.68 13.12
N VAL A 203 1.64 2.07 13.32
CA VAL A 203 1.96 0.77 12.75
C VAL A 203 2.27 -0.24 13.86
N SER A 204 1.74 -1.45 13.77
CA SER A 204 2.07 -2.55 14.69
C SER A 204 2.11 -3.91 13.97
N PRO A 205 3.05 -4.81 14.29
CA PRO A 205 3.13 -6.12 13.63
C PRO A 205 1.93 -7.03 13.97
N PHE A 206 1.25 -6.82 15.11
CA PHE A 206 0.19 -7.69 15.59
C PHE A 206 -1.20 -7.13 15.30
N ARG A 207 -2.04 -7.90 14.59
CA ARG A 207 -3.42 -7.51 14.26
C ARG A 207 -4.27 -7.20 15.50
N ALA A 208 -4.07 -7.93 16.59
CA ALA A 208 -4.77 -7.68 17.86
C ALA A 208 -4.36 -6.33 18.49
N GLN A 209 -3.08 -5.97 18.42
CA GLN A 209 -2.59 -4.65 18.86
C GLN A 209 -3.13 -3.53 17.97
N VAL A 210 -3.21 -3.73 16.64
CA VAL A 210 -3.88 -2.78 15.73
C VAL A 210 -5.34 -2.54 16.13
N SER A 211 -6.12 -3.60 16.41
CA SER A 211 -7.51 -3.46 16.87
C SER A 211 -7.65 -2.87 18.29
N LEU A 212 -6.62 -2.93 19.13
CA LEU A 212 -6.58 -2.23 20.41
C LEU A 212 -6.29 -0.74 20.22
N LEU A 213 -5.30 -0.41 19.40
CA LEU A 213 -4.91 0.96 19.06
C LEU A 213 -6.04 1.72 18.35
N GLN A 214 -6.73 1.09 17.39
CA GLN A 214 -7.88 1.70 16.70
C GLN A 214 -8.98 2.15 17.68
N ARG A 215 -9.30 1.33 18.69
CA ARG A 215 -10.27 1.69 19.74
C ARG A 215 -9.76 2.84 20.60
N LYS A 216 -8.50 2.78 21.04
CA LYS A 216 -7.88 3.82 21.88
C LYS A 216 -7.74 5.18 21.17
N VAL A 217 -7.43 5.19 19.89
CA VAL A 217 -7.40 6.40 19.07
C VAL A 217 -8.81 6.98 18.89
N ALA A 218 -9.82 6.15 18.62
CA ALA A 218 -11.21 6.60 18.52
C ALA A 218 -11.74 7.21 19.84
N GLU A 219 -11.36 6.63 20.99
CA GLU A 219 -11.65 7.22 22.32
C GLU A 219 -11.02 8.62 22.46
N VAL A 220 -9.73 8.78 22.10
CA VAL A 220 -9.01 10.07 22.17
C VAL A 220 -9.64 11.11 21.25
N GLN A 221 -9.92 10.77 20.00
CA GLN A 221 -10.54 11.70 19.05
C GLN A 221 -11.94 12.11 19.49
N SER A 222 -12.72 11.19 20.07
CA SER A 222 -14.05 11.48 20.59
C SER A 222 -14.00 12.42 21.81
N ALA A 223 -13.03 12.24 22.71
CA ALA A 223 -12.84 13.09 23.87
C ALA A 223 -12.42 14.52 23.46
N LEU A 224 -11.44 14.66 22.56
CA LEU A 224 -10.98 15.97 22.08
C LEU A 224 -12.07 16.75 21.32
N ALA A 225 -12.94 16.05 20.58
CA ALA A 225 -14.07 16.66 19.89
C ALA A 225 -15.17 17.20 20.83
N LEU A 226 -15.21 16.75 22.09
CA LEU A 226 -16.15 17.25 23.11
C LEU A 226 -15.62 18.50 23.82
N ASP A 227 -14.31 18.58 24.08
CA ASP A 227 -13.68 19.73 24.74
C ASP A 227 -13.48 20.95 23.81
N HIS A 228 -13.32 20.72 22.50
CA HIS A 228 -13.24 21.78 21.49
C HIS A 228 -14.36 21.64 20.44
N PRO A 229 -15.60 22.09 20.76
CA PRO A 229 -16.64 22.21 19.73
C PRO A 229 -16.19 23.23 18.67
N ALA A 230 -16.33 22.85 17.39
CA ALA A 230 -15.96 23.70 16.27
C ALA A 230 -16.67 25.07 16.33
N PRO A 231 -15.99 26.17 15.99
CA PRO A 231 -16.60 27.51 16.03
C PRO A 231 -17.81 27.56 15.09
N SER A 232 -18.95 28.00 15.63
CA SER A 232 -20.20 28.06 14.87
C SER A 232 -20.19 29.21 13.85
N THR A 233 -19.82 28.92 12.61
CA THR A 233 -20.03 29.83 11.47
C THR A 233 -20.79 29.14 10.36
N ALA A 234 -21.88 29.76 9.91
CA ALA A 234 -22.78 29.22 8.91
C ALA A 234 -22.30 29.46 7.46
N ALA A 235 -22.85 28.64 6.56
CA ALA A 235 -22.90 28.80 5.10
C ALA A 235 -21.59 28.69 4.29
N GLY A 236 -21.53 27.68 3.41
CA GLY A 236 -20.71 27.75 2.20
C GLY A 236 -20.10 26.43 1.69
N SER A 237 -20.65 25.92 0.59
CA SER A 237 -20.04 24.93 -0.32
C SER A 237 -19.78 23.50 0.20
N ALA A 238 -20.47 22.53 -0.41
CA ALA A 238 -20.16 21.11 -0.26
C ALA A 238 -18.92 20.75 -1.10
N ALA A 239 -17.77 20.57 -0.44
CA ALA A 239 -16.63 19.86 -0.98
C ALA A 239 -16.51 18.50 -0.25
N SER A 240 -16.47 17.40 -1.01
CA SER A 240 -16.39 16.05 -0.47
C SER A 240 -14.99 15.72 0.04
N THR A 241 -14.77 15.86 1.35
CA THR A 241 -13.51 15.47 2.01
C THR A 241 -13.38 13.94 2.06
N PRO A 242 -12.29 13.33 1.56
CA PRO A 242 -12.03 11.90 1.74
C PRO A 242 -11.46 11.61 3.14
N ALA A 243 -11.88 10.48 3.73
CA ALA A 243 -11.30 9.77 4.88
C ALA A 243 -10.30 10.54 5.79
N SER A 244 -10.79 11.42 6.67
CA SER A 244 -9.98 12.27 7.55
C SER A 244 -9.76 11.66 8.96
N GLY A 245 -8.98 10.59 9.06
CA GLY A 245 -8.69 9.91 10.33
C GLY A 245 -7.26 9.40 10.44
N ILE A 246 -6.79 9.17 11.67
CA ILE A 246 -5.47 8.58 11.94
C ILE A 246 -5.46 7.14 11.44
N GLU A 247 -4.50 6.80 10.58
CA GLU A 247 -4.37 5.44 10.08
C GLU A 247 -3.70 4.54 11.11
N VAL A 248 -4.28 3.36 11.35
CA VAL A 248 -3.77 2.39 12.32
C VAL A 248 -3.78 1.01 11.67
N LEU A 249 -2.58 0.52 11.32
CA LEU A 249 -2.41 -0.58 10.37
C LEU A 249 -1.30 -1.56 10.77
N THR A 250 -1.30 -2.73 10.13
CA THR A 250 -0.18 -3.67 10.18
C THR A 250 0.87 -3.30 9.12
N ILE A 251 2.13 -3.70 9.33
CA ILE A 251 3.28 -3.33 8.47
C ILE A 251 3.01 -3.71 6.99
N ASP A 252 2.42 -4.90 6.75
CA ASP A 252 2.03 -5.38 5.42
C ASP A 252 1.00 -4.50 4.72
N LYS A 253 0.08 -3.88 5.48
CA LYS A 253 -0.92 -2.95 4.92
C LYS A 253 -0.35 -1.55 4.69
N TRP A 254 0.48 -1.07 5.59
CA TRP A 254 1.12 0.24 5.48
C TRP A 254 1.99 0.32 4.20
N LEU A 255 2.76 -0.74 3.93
CA LEU A 255 3.59 -0.82 2.71
C LEU A 255 2.77 -0.92 1.41
N GLN A 256 1.52 -1.39 1.46
CA GLN A 256 0.64 -1.47 0.29
C GLN A 256 -0.02 -0.14 -0.11
N GLN A 257 0.11 0.91 0.72
CA GLN A 257 -0.49 2.23 0.48
C GLN A 257 0.47 3.28 -0.07
N ALA A 258 1.79 3.03 0.03
CA ALA A 258 2.80 4.09 0.09
C ALA A 258 3.70 4.14 -1.15
#